data_AF-A0A5K1GU28-F1
#
_entry.id   AF-A0A5K1GU28-F1
#
_cell.length_a   1.000
_cell.length_b   1.000
_cell.length_c   1.000
_cell.angle_alpha   90.00
_cell.angle_beta   90.00
_cell.angle_gamma   90.00
#
_symmetry.space_group_name_H-M   'P 1'
#
loop_
_entity.id
_entity.type
_entity.pdbx_description
1 polymer ?
#
loop_
_entity_poly.entity_id
_entity_poly.type
_entity_poly.pdbx_seq_one_letter_code
_entity_poly.pdbx_strand_id
1 'polypeptide(L)'
;MAPDIDWGKNIRLMLDIGCTDASFGVSLFEKDVLTLSLELNDDLVDLGQVALERGVPAVVSALATKRLPFPSGVFDAVHCGSCGVHWHSN
;
A
#
# COMPACT_ATOMS: atom_id res chain seq x y z
N MET A 1 20.45 -5.57 10.27
CA MET A 1 20.03 -4.19 10.62
C MET A 1 19.10 -3.73 9.52
N ALA A 2 17.89 -3.26 9.84
CA ALA A 2 17.00 -2.69 8.83
C ALA A 2 17.64 -1.39 8.30
N PRO A 3 17.48 -1.05 7.01
CA PRO A 3 17.94 0.23 6.49
C PRO A 3 17.19 1.38 7.19
N ASP A 4 17.84 2.54 7.28
CA ASP A 4 17.19 3.77 7.76
C ASP A 4 15.98 4.11 6.88
N ILE A 5 14.96 4.75 7.43
CA ILE A 5 13.80 5.18 6.65
C ILE A 5 14.08 6.58 6.09
N ASP A 6 14.34 6.68 4.79
CA ASP A 6 14.62 7.94 4.08
C ASP A 6 13.71 8.07 2.85
N TRP A 7 12.52 8.66 3.07
CA TRP A 7 11.48 8.86 2.05
C TRP A 7 12.00 9.68 0.87
N GLY A 8 11.71 9.20 -0.35
CA GLY A 8 12.17 9.80 -1.60
C GLY A 8 13.62 9.47 -1.96
N LYS A 9 14.37 8.84 -1.05
CA LYS A 9 15.76 8.43 -1.30
C LYS A 9 15.89 6.92 -1.41
N ASN A 10 15.77 6.22 -0.29
CA ASN A 10 15.88 4.77 -0.26
C ASN A 10 14.52 4.06 -0.25
N ILE A 11 13.45 4.80 0.05
CA ILE A 11 12.07 4.36 -0.13
C ILE A 11 11.42 5.26 -1.17
N ARG A 12 11.10 4.69 -2.32
CA ARG A 12 10.49 5.40 -3.47
C ARG A 12 9.23 4.70 -3.96
N LEU A 13 9.10 3.39 -3.73
CA LEU A 13 7.90 2.63 -4.04
C LEU A 13 7.33 1.98 -2.78
N MET A 14 6.08 2.31 -2.46
CA MET A 14 5.41 1.86 -1.25
C MET A 14 4.11 1.12 -1.56
N LEU A 15 3.87 0.03 -0.84
CA LEU A 15 2.58 -0.67 -0.82
C LEU A 15 1.82 -0.29 0.46
N ASP A 16 0.65 0.33 0.32
CA ASP A 16 -0.22 0.68 1.44
C ASP A 16 -1.44 -0.24 1.45
N ILE A 17 -1.60 -1.06 2.48
CA ILE A 17 -2.61 -2.12 2.55
C ILE A 17 -3.71 -1.73 3.53
N GLY A 18 -4.97 -1.81 3.08
CA GLY A 18 -6.16 -1.49 3.88
C GLY A 18 -6.35 0.02 4.06
N CYS A 19 -6.20 0.79 2.99
CA CYS A 19 -6.22 2.23 3.07
C CYS A 19 -7.66 2.76 3.04
N THR A 20 -8.04 3.61 4.00
CA THR A 20 -9.40 4.13 4.04
C THR A 20 -9.65 5.28 3.06
N ASP A 21 -8.68 6.17 2.91
CA ASP A 21 -8.87 7.42 2.17
C ASP A 21 -7.62 7.86 1.39
N ALA A 22 -6.61 7.00 1.28
CA ALA A 22 -5.33 7.32 0.65
C ALA A 22 -4.54 8.48 1.32
N SER A 23 -4.93 8.94 2.51
CA SER A 23 -4.26 10.07 3.19
C SER A 23 -2.76 9.85 3.36
N PHE A 24 -2.38 8.63 3.75
CA PHE A 24 -0.98 8.28 3.92
C PHE A 24 -0.20 8.32 2.59
N GLY A 25 -0.73 7.69 1.53
CA GLY A 25 -0.13 7.75 0.20
C GLY A 25 0.00 9.17 -0.36
N VAL A 26 -1.02 10.03 -0.16
CA VAL A 26 -0.98 11.45 -0.54
C VAL A 26 0.12 12.20 0.23
N SER A 27 0.28 11.96 1.52
CA SER A 27 1.34 12.61 2.32
C SER A 27 2.76 12.23 1.89
N LEU A 28 2.90 11.04 1.32
CA LEU A 28 4.17 10.51 0.81
C LEU A 28 4.49 10.99 -0.61
N PHE A 29 3.48 11.39 -1.38
CA PHE A 29 3.67 11.98 -2.70
C PHE A 29 4.52 13.26 -2.64
N GLU A 30 4.31 14.11 -1.64
CA GLU A 30 5.13 15.32 -1.39
C GLU A 30 6.60 15.01 -1.06
N LYS A 31 6.91 13.75 -0.74
CA LYS A 31 8.25 13.26 -0.42
C LYS A 31 8.87 12.44 -1.56
N ASP A 32 8.32 12.52 -2.77
CA ASP A 32 8.79 11.76 -3.95
C ASP A 32 8.69 10.23 -3.76
N VAL A 33 7.63 9.78 -3.07
CA VAL A 33 7.34 8.35 -2.87
C VAL A 33 6.05 8.00 -3.58
N LEU A 34 6.15 7.09 -4.55
CA LEU A 34 5.01 6.51 -5.23
C LEU A 34 4.36 5.45 -4.35
N THR A 35 3.08 5.65 -4.04
CA THR A 35 2.30 4.70 -3.23
C THR A 35 1.29 3.98 -4.09
N LEU A 36 1.23 2.65 -3.97
CA LEU A 36 0.14 1.83 -4.47
C LEU A 36 -0.74 1.42 -3.28
N SER A 37 -2.01 1.80 -3.31
CA SER A 37 -3.00 1.34 -2.33
C SER A 37 -3.54 -0.04 -2.73
N LEU A 38 -3.52 -0.97 -1.79
CA LEU A 38 -4.08 -2.30 -1.90
C LEU A 38 -5.29 -2.42 -0.99
N GLU A 39 -6.46 -2.53 -1.60
CA GLU A 39 -7.71 -2.75 -0.89
C GLU A 39 -8.01 -4.25 -0.79
N LEU A 40 -8.33 -4.68 0.42
CA LEU A 40 -8.60 -6.07 0.75
C LEU A 40 -10.12 -6.29 0.74
N ASN A 41 -10.59 -7.11 -0.20
CA ASN A 41 -11.98 -7.57 -0.32
C ASN A 41 -12.94 -6.69 -1.16
N ASP A 42 -14.06 -7.30 -1.58
CA ASP A 42 -15.05 -6.72 -2.50
C ASP A 42 -15.91 -5.62 -1.85
N ASP A 43 -16.07 -5.61 -0.52
CA ASP A 43 -16.82 -4.57 0.21
C ASP A 43 -16.10 -3.21 0.26
N LEU A 44 -14.82 -3.16 -0.13
CA LEU A 44 -13.96 -1.98 -0.07
C LEU A 44 -13.66 -1.37 -1.45
N VAL A 45 -14.38 -1.79 -2.51
CA VAL A 45 -14.22 -1.22 -3.86
C VAL A 45 -14.40 0.31 -3.86
N ASP A 46 -15.33 0.81 -3.03
CA ASP A 46 -15.58 2.24 -2.89
C ASP A 46 -14.36 3.01 -2.35
N LEU A 47 -13.55 2.40 -1.49
CA LEU A 47 -12.33 3.01 -0.95
C LEU A 47 -11.23 3.06 -2.01
N GLY A 48 -11.13 2.03 -2.83
CA GLY A 48 -10.25 2.02 -4.00
C GLY A 48 -10.59 3.14 -4.98
N GLN A 49 -11.88 3.41 -5.20
CA GLN A 49 -12.33 4.53 -6.01
C GLN A 49 -11.94 5.90 -5.41
N VAL A 50 -12.08 6.08 -4.10
CA VAL A 50 -11.64 7.32 -3.40
C VAL A 50 -10.14 7.55 -3.59
N ALA A 51 -9.31 6.50 -3.48
CA ALA A 51 -7.88 6.60 -3.71
C ALA A 51 -7.55 7.08 -5.14
N LEU A 52 -8.24 6.50 -6.14
CA LEU A 52 -8.09 6.90 -7.54
C LEU A 52 -8.52 8.35 -7.79
N GLU A 53 -9.62 8.81 -7.17
CA GLU A 53 -10.08 10.20 -7.25
C GLU A 53 -9.09 11.20 -6.64
N ARG A 54 -8.29 10.75 -5.67
CA ARG A 54 -7.18 11.52 -5.07
C ARG A 54 -5.86 11.39 -5.83
N GLY A 55 -5.85 10.67 -6.96
CA GLY A 55 -4.66 10.48 -7.79
C GLY A 55 -3.67 9.44 -7.28
N VAL A 56 -4.07 8.61 -6.31
CA VAL A 56 -3.24 7.51 -5.79
C VAL A 56 -3.60 6.23 -6.55
N PRO A 57 -2.63 5.54 -7.18
CA PRO A 57 -2.88 4.23 -7.78
C PRO A 57 -3.45 3.27 -6.76
N ALA A 58 -4.53 2.56 -7.13
CA ALA A 58 -5.16 1.57 -6.26
C ALA A 58 -5.43 0.26 -7.01
N VAL A 59 -5.36 -0.85 -6.28
CA VAL A 59 -5.74 -2.18 -6.77
C VAL A 59 -6.53 -2.93 -5.70
N VAL A 60 -7.55 -3.66 -6.12
CA VAL A 60 -8.32 -4.55 -5.24
C VAL A 60 -7.78 -5.96 -5.37
N SER A 61 -7.43 -6.60 -4.25
CA SER A 61 -7.00 -8.00 -4.26
C SER A 61 -7.22 -8.70 -2.92
N ALA A 62 -7.36 -10.02 -2.98
CA ALA A 62 -7.51 -10.86 -1.79
C ALA A 62 -6.13 -11.38 -1.34
N LEU A 63 -5.34 -10.54 -0.67
CA LEU A 63 -3.96 -10.87 -0.25
C LEU A 63 -3.85 -12.16 0.58
N ALA A 64 -4.91 -12.52 1.32
CA ALA A 64 -4.96 -13.74 2.13
C ALA A 64 -5.06 -15.04 1.30
N THR A 65 -5.65 -14.99 0.10
CA THR A 65 -5.93 -16.18 -0.72
C THR A 65 -5.25 -16.15 -2.08
N LYS A 66 -4.78 -14.97 -2.52
CA LYS A 66 -4.16 -14.75 -3.82
C LYS A 66 -2.85 -13.97 -3.65
N ARG A 67 -1.82 -14.45 -4.33
CA ARG A 67 -0.56 -13.71 -4.47
C ARG A 67 -0.80 -12.48 -5.36
N LEU A 68 -0.22 -11.34 -4.98
CA LEU A 68 -0.26 -10.14 -5.81
C LEU A 68 0.49 -10.36 -7.14
N PRO A 69 0.05 -9.73 -8.24
CA PRO A 69 0.67 -9.86 -9.56
C PRO A 69 1.97 -9.03 -9.70
N PHE A 70 2.68 -8.80 -8.60
CA PHE A 70 3.91 -8.01 -8.55
C PHE A 70 5.12 -8.90 -8.27
N PRO A 71 6.28 -8.62 -8.88
CA PRO A 71 7.53 -9.30 -8.52
C PRO A 71 7.83 -9.17 -7.03
N SER A 72 8.49 -10.18 -6.47
CA SER A 72 8.94 -10.12 -5.07
C SER A 72 9.99 -9.02 -4.90
N GLY A 73 9.91 -8.27 -3.80
CA GLY A 73 10.89 -7.22 -3.48
C GLY A 73 10.77 -5.96 -4.35
N VAL A 74 9.67 -5.77 -5.09
CA VAL A 74 9.49 -4.55 -5.89
C VAL A 74 9.21 -3.32 -5.03
N PHE A 75 8.56 -3.49 -3.88
CA PHE A 75 8.25 -2.40 -2.94
C PHE A 75 9.37 -2.24 -1.92
N ASP A 76 9.81 -1.01 -1.71
CA ASP A 76 10.85 -0.65 -0.74
C ASP A 76 10.29 -0.70 0.69
N ALA A 77 9.00 -0.41 0.85
CA ALA A 77 8.29 -0.44 2.12
C ALA A 77 6.84 -0.93 1.96
N VAL A 78 6.30 -1.50 3.05
CA VAL A 78 4.90 -1.92 3.15
C VAL A 78 4.30 -1.29 4.41
N HIS A 79 3.16 -0.63 4.26
CA HIS A 79 2.31 -0.20 5.38
C HIS A 79 1.03 -1.02 5.40
N CYS A 80 0.58 -1.36 6.59
CA CYS A 80 -0.69 -2.04 6.83
C CYS A 80 -1.47 -1.20 7.85
N GLY A 81 -2.46 -0.47 7.37
CA GLY A 81 -3.41 0.27 8.22
C GLY A 81 -4.63 -0.60 8.47
N SER A 82 -4.78 -1.15 9.68
CA SER A 82 -5.95 -1.99 10.02
C SER A 82 -6.25 -3.12 9.02
N CYS A 83 -5.24 -3.64 8.31
CA CYS A 83 -5.45 -4.52 7.16
C CYS A 83 -5.87 -5.96 7.52
N GLY A 84 -5.97 -6.31 8.80
CA GLY A 84 -6.36 -7.65 9.24
C GLY A 84 -5.38 -8.78 8.87
N VAL A 85 -4.21 -8.45 8.32
CA VAL A 85 -3.17 -9.43 7.96
C VAL A 85 -2.32 -9.74 9.18
N HIS A 86 -2.25 -11.03 9.53
CA HIS A 86 -1.43 -11.52 10.63
C HIS A 86 0.00 -11.84 10.17
N TRP A 87 0.84 -10.81 10.00
CA TRP A 87 2.21 -10.94 9.49
C TRP A 87 3.16 -11.78 10.38
N HIS A 88 2.83 -11.94 11.66
CA HIS A 88 3.66 -12.64 12.64
C HIS A 88 3.04 -13.96 13.12
N SER A 89 1.84 -14.31 12.67
CA SER A 89 1.24 -15.60 13.01
C SER A 89 1.91 -16.68 12.16
N ASN A 90 2.55 -17.63 12.85
CA ASN A 90 3.15 -18.82 12.26
C ASN A 90 2.12 -19.96 12.21
#